data_AF-A0A2E7G1K2-F1
#
_entry.id   AF-A0A2E7G1K2-F1
#
_cell.length_a   1.000
_cell.length_b   1.000
_cell.length_c   1.000
_cell.angle_alpha   90.00
_cell.angle_beta   90.00
_cell.angle_gamma   90.00
#
_symmetry.space_group_name_H-M   'P 1'
#
loop_
_entity.id
_entity.type
_entity.pdbx_description
1 polymer ?
#
loop_
_entity_poly.entity_id
_entity_poly.type
_entity_poly.pdbx_seq_one_letter_code
_entity_poly.pdbx_strand_id
1 'polypeptide(L)'
;MTEKNVEVTEELILKYIALTKVAREKATPLYPENSPEGLSLSKMMEMADSYASDAEWFSEQGDLVRAFGAINYAHAWIDCAVKIGLMDGHGDDEIFTLP
;
A
#
# COMPACT_ATOMS: atom_id res chain seq x y z
N MET A 1 -32.92 3.34 7.52
CA MET A 1 -32.02 3.67 6.40
C MET A 1 -31.44 2.36 5.92
N THR A 2 -31.75 1.93 4.70
CA THR A 2 -31.01 0.83 4.07
C THR A 2 -29.62 1.38 3.74
N GLU A 3 -28.59 0.87 4.41
CA GLU A 3 -27.21 1.20 4.05
C GLU A 3 -27.00 0.84 2.58
N LYS A 4 -26.49 1.81 1.82
CA LYS A 4 -26.21 1.64 0.41
C LYS A 4 -24.90 0.86 0.31
N ASN A 5 -24.96 -0.44 0.06
CA ASN A 5 -23.77 -1.24 -0.22
C ASN A 5 -23.07 -0.63 -1.44
N VAL A 6 -21.83 -0.19 -1.27
CA VAL A 6 -20.99 0.31 -2.37
C VAL A 6 -20.32 -0.90 -3.00
N GLU A 7 -20.49 -1.06 -4.31
CA GLU A 7 -19.87 -2.13 -5.09
C GLU A 7 -18.39 -1.82 -5.34
N VAL A 8 -17.54 -2.84 -5.23
CA VAL A 8 -16.13 -2.75 -5.62
C VAL A 8 -16.04 -3.04 -7.12
N THR A 9 -15.52 -2.09 -7.88
CA THR A 9 -15.39 -2.20 -9.35
C THR A 9 -13.93 -2.43 -9.76
N GLU A 10 -13.70 -3.01 -10.95
CA GLU A 10 -12.36 -3.15 -11.52
C GLU A 10 -11.64 -1.80 -11.65
N GLU A 11 -12.35 -0.75 -12.06
CA GLU A 11 -11.81 0.61 -12.14
C GLU A 11 -11.29 1.10 -10.79
N LEU A 12 -12.02 0.81 -9.70
CA LEU A 12 -11.60 1.13 -8.34
C LEU A 12 -10.33 0.35 -7.98
N ILE A 13 -10.25 -0.94 -8.27
CA ILE A 13 -9.06 -1.75 -8.00
C ILE A 13 -7.84 -1.20 -8.75
N LEU A 14 -7.97 -0.97 -10.05
CA LEU A 14 -6.88 -0.45 -10.89
C LEU A 14 -6.38 0.91 -10.39
N LYS A 15 -7.31 1.79 -9.95
CA LYS A 15 -6.95 3.06 -9.32
C LYS A 15 -6.12 2.85 -8.06
N TYR A 16 -6.52 1.95 -7.16
CA TYR A 16 -5.79 1.72 -5.91
C TYR A 16 -4.45 1.01 -6.14
N ILE A 17 -4.37 0.10 -7.11
CA ILE A 17 -3.09 -0.52 -7.52
C ILE A 17 -2.13 0.56 -8.02
N ALA A 18 -2.59 1.45 -8.89
CA ALA A 18 -1.76 2.55 -9.39
C ALA A 18 -1.32 3.48 -8.25
N LEU A 19 -2.23 3.85 -7.35
CA LEU A 19 -1.92 4.70 -6.21
C LEU A 19 -0.86 4.07 -5.30
N THR A 20 -1.00 2.80 -4.95
CA THR A 20 -0.03 2.08 -4.11
C THR A 20 1.32 1.94 -4.79
N LYS A 21 1.38 1.73 -6.12
CA LYS A 21 2.64 1.74 -6.86
C LYS A 21 3.35 3.08 -6.78
N VAL A 22 2.62 4.18 -6.98
CA VAL A 22 3.19 5.54 -6.84
C VAL A 22 3.70 5.76 -5.42
N ALA A 23 2.93 5.36 -4.39
CA ALA A 23 3.37 5.45 -2.99
C ALA A 23 4.67 4.67 -2.74
N ARG A 24 4.74 3.44 -3.25
CA ARG A 24 5.89 2.54 -3.09
C ARG A 24 7.16 3.07 -3.75
N GLU A 25 7.02 3.70 -4.91
CA GLU A 25 8.13 4.31 -5.68
C GLU A 25 8.58 5.65 -5.07
N LYS A 26 7.63 6.43 -4.54
CA LYS A 26 7.89 7.76 -4.00
C LYS A 26 8.57 7.71 -2.63
N ALA A 27 8.16 6.80 -1.76
CA ALA A 27 8.70 6.73 -0.41
C ALA A 27 10.15 6.24 -0.44
N THR A 28 11.06 6.94 0.25
CA THR A 28 12.48 6.60 0.30
C THR A 28 12.94 6.23 1.72
N PRO A 29 13.86 5.25 1.87
CA PRO A 29 14.32 4.81 3.20
C PRO A 29 15.14 5.90 3.92
N LEU A 30 14.91 6.05 5.22
CA LEU A 30 15.66 7.01 6.07
C LEU A 30 16.91 6.41 6.73
N TYR A 31 17.04 5.07 6.72
CA TYR A 31 18.12 4.35 7.38
C TYR A 31 18.87 3.43 6.42
N PRO A 32 20.17 3.13 6.67
CA PRO A 32 20.92 2.18 5.87
C PRO A 32 20.31 0.77 5.91
N GLU A 33 20.35 0.04 4.80
CA GLU A 33 19.74 -1.30 4.67
C GLU A 33 20.21 -2.30 5.75
N ASN A 34 21.48 -2.24 6.14
CA ASN A 34 22.08 -3.14 7.14
C ASN A 34 21.86 -2.72 8.61
N SER A 35 21.12 -1.64 8.86
CA SER A 35 20.75 -1.22 10.22
C SER A 35 19.56 -2.04 10.75
N PRO A 36 19.33 -2.10 12.08
CA PRO A 36 18.11 -2.72 12.63
C PRO A 36 16.81 -2.16 12.04
N GLU A 37 16.76 -0.85 11.79
CA GLU A 37 15.65 -0.14 11.15
C GLU A 37 15.50 -0.53 9.68
N GLY A 38 16.61 -0.59 8.94
CA GLY A 38 16.64 -1.02 7.53
C GLY A 38 16.16 -2.46 7.35
N LEU A 39 16.55 -3.36 8.25
CA LEU A 39 16.08 -4.76 8.24
C LEU A 39 14.58 -4.86 8.57
N SER A 40 14.10 -4.03 9.50
CA SER A 40 12.66 -3.93 9.81
C SER A 40 11.89 -3.41 8.60
N LEU A 41 12.38 -2.34 7.98
CA LEU A 41 11.79 -1.75 6.79
C LEU A 41 11.75 -2.74 5.61
N SER A 42 12.83 -3.49 5.38
CA SER A 42 12.87 -4.50 4.32
C SER A 42 11.75 -5.53 4.47
N LYS A 43 11.48 -5.99 5.69
CA LYS A 43 10.37 -6.92 5.96
C LYS A 43 9.00 -6.26 5.73
N MET A 44 8.84 -5.00 6.12
CA MET A 44 7.60 -4.26 5.86
C MET A 44 7.35 -4.08 4.36
N MET A 45 8.39 -3.77 3.57
CA MET A 45 8.28 -3.63 2.13
C MET A 45 8.03 -4.96 1.43
N GLU A 46 8.62 -6.06 1.92
CA GLU A 46 8.29 -7.41 1.45
C GLU A 46 6.80 -7.72 1.65
N MET A 47 6.22 -7.34 2.81
CA MET A 47 4.78 -7.48 3.05
C MET A 47 3.97 -6.60 2.09
N ALA A 48 4.34 -5.34 1.90
CA ALA A 48 3.65 -4.43 0.97
C ALA A 48 3.65 -4.99 -0.47
N ASP A 49 4.82 -5.43 -0.95
CA ASP A 49 5.02 -5.94 -2.31
C ASP A 49 4.26 -7.28 -2.50
N SER A 50 4.27 -8.15 -1.48
CA SER A 50 3.51 -9.42 -1.51
C SER A 50 2.00 -9.20 -1.62
N TYR A 51 1.43 -8.29 -0.82
CA TYR A 51 -0.01 -8.01 -0.88
C TYR A 51 -0.42 -7.23 -2.14
N ALA A 52 0.47 -6.41 -2.69
CA ALA A 52 0.23 -5.79 -4.00
C ALA A 52 0.15 -6.85 -5.10
N SER A 53 1.06 -7.84 -5.08
CA SER A 53 1.01 -8.98 -6.00
C SER A 53 -0.26 -9.83 -5.82
N ASP A 54 -0.69 -10.08 -4.59
CA ASP A 54 -1.94 -10.79 -4.31
C ASP A 54 -3.15 -10.01 -4.84
N ALA A 55 -3.15 -8.68 -4.72
CA ALA A 55 -4.22 -7.85 -5.24
C ALA A 55 -4.34 -7.93 -6.77
N GLU A 56 -3.21 -7.90 -7.48
CA GLU A 56 -3.17 -8.10 -8.93
C GLU A 56 -3.71 -9.48 -9.29
N TRP A 57 -3.26 -10.53 -8.60
CA TRP A 57 -3.72 -11.90 -8.82
C TRP A 57 -5.24 -12.04 -8.61
N PHE A 58 -5.77 -11.55 -7.49
CA PHE A 58 -7.22 -11.59 -7.22
C PHE A 58 -8.02 -10.79 -8.25
N SER A 59 -7.51 -9.65 -8.69
CA SER A 59 -8.14 -8.83 -9.72
C SER A 59 -8.25 -9.59 -11.05
N GLU A 60 -7.18 -10.29 -11.46
CA GLU A 60 -7.18 -11.12 -12.67
C GLU A 60 -8.17 -12.29 -12.59
N GLN A 61 -8.43 -12.81 -11.39
CA GLN A 61 -9.43 -13.86 -11.16
C GLN A 61 -10.88 -13.32 -11.03
N GLY A 62 -11.08 -11.99 -11.04
CA GLY A 62 -12.38 -11.35 -10.81
C GLY A 62 -12.83 -11.35 -9.34
N ASP A 63 -11.96 -11.72 -8.39
CA ASP A 63 -12.25 -11.63 -6.95
C ASP A 63 -11.96 -10.22 -6.43
N LEU A 64 -12.81 -9.27 -6.82
CA LEU A 64 -12.58 -7.85 -6.56
C LEU A 64 -12.59 -7.50 -5.07
N VAL A 65 -13.34 -8.24 -4.24
CA VAL A 65 -13.38 -8.00 -2.79
C VAL A 65 -12.03 -8.34 -2.16
N ARG A 66 -11.43 -9.47 -2.51
CA ARG A 66 -10.09 -9.81 -2.01
C ARG A 66 -9.01 -8.93 -2.62
N ALA A 67 -9.13 -8.57 -3.89
CA ALA A 67 -8.22 -7.61 -4.52
C ALA A 67 -8.22 -6.27 -3.78
N PHE A 68 -9.40 -5.76 -3.44
CA PHE A 68 -9.55 -4.52 -2.68
C PHE A 68 -8.93 -4.61 -1.28
N GLY A 69 -9.19 -5.71 -0.57
CA GLY A 69 -8.60 -5.94 0.74
C GLY A 69 -7.07 -5.98 0.70
N ALA A 70 -6.52 -6.76 -0.25
CA ALA A 70 -5.09 -6.92 -0.41
C ALA A 70 -4.39 -5.60 -0.76
N ILE A 71 -4.93 -4.80 -1.71
CA ILE A 71 -4.25 -3.57 -2.12
C ILE A 71 -4.27 -2.48 -1.04
N ASN A 72 -5.35 -2.37 -0.27
CA ASN A 72 -5.41 -1.44 0.86
C ASN A 72 -4.45 -1.87 1.98
N TYR A 73 -4.31 -3.19 2.21
CA TYR A 73 -3.36 -3.69 3.21
C TYR A 73 -1.91 -3.49 2.78
N ALA A 74 -1.60 -3.66 1.49
CA ALA A 74 -0.30 -3.29 0.92
C ALA A 74 0.03 -1.81 1.14
N HIS A 75 -0.92 -0.92 0.82
CA HIS A 75 -0.75 0.52 1.02
C HIS A 75 -0.51 0.88 2.49
N ALA A 76 -1.24 0.24 3.41
CA ALA A 76 -1.12 0.48 4.85
C ALA A 76 0.29 0.17 5.40
N TRP A 77 1.01 -0.81 4.83
CA TRP A 77 2.40 -1.07 5.20
C TRP A 77 3.34 0.09 4.84
N ILE A 78 3.12 0.70 3.67
CA ILE A 78 3.90 1.85 3.19
C ILE A 78 3.58 3.08 4.05
N ASP A 79 2.29 3.36 4.26
CA ASP A 79 1.82 4.46 5.12
C ASP A 79 2.38 4.35 6.54
N CYS A 80 2.37 3.14 7.11
CA CYS A 80 2.93 2.89 8.43
C CYS A 80 4.43 3.18 8.46
N ALA A 81 5.20 2.73 7.47
CA ALA A 81 6.64 2.97 7.39
C ALA A 81 6.98 4.46 7.33
N VAL A 82 6.18 5.26 6.61
CA VAL A 82 6.30 6.72 6.59
C VAL A 82 5.92 7.32 7.95
N LYS A 83 4.77 6.96 8.52
CA LYS A 83 4.28 7.51 9.79
C LYS A 83 5.20 7.26 10.99
N ILE A 84 5.84 6.10 11.05
CA ILE A 84 6.76 5.75 12.14
C ILE A 84 8.20 6.20 11.87
N GLY A 85 8.44 6.90 10.76
CA GLY A 85 9.72 7.51 10.45
C GLY A 85 10.78 6.55 9.92
N LEU A 86 10.39 5.41 9.32
CA LEU A 86 11.34 4.54 8.60
C LEU A 86 11.55 4.98 7.15
N MET A 87 10.57 5.66 6.57
CA MET A 87 10.61 6.21 5.21
C MET A 87 10.23 7.69 5.19
N ASP A 88 10.77 8.43 4.23
CA ASP A 88 10.35 9.79 3.88
C ASP A 88 9.29 9.73 2.78
N GLY A 89 8.09 10.23 3.08
CA GLY A 89 6.99 10.40 2.11
C GLY A 89 7.10 11.68 1.26
N HIS A 90 8.15 12.49 1.50
CA HIS A 90 8.44 13.75 0.81
C HIS A 90 7.34 14.81 0.91
N GLY A 91 6.63 14.85 2.04
CA GLY A 91 5.60 15.85 2.33
C GLY A 91 4.36 15.75 1.43
N ASP A 92 4.05 14.55 0.93
CA ASP A 92 2.84 14.31 0.14
C ASP A 92 1.70 13.77 0.99
N ASP A 93 0.81 14.68 1.40
CA ASP A 93 -0.35 14.39 2.23
C ASP A 93 -1.54 13.81 1.42
N GLU A 94 -1.45 13.78 0.08
CA GLU A 94 -2.49 13.19 -0.78
C GLU A 94 -2.29 11.69 -0.98
N ILE A 95 -1.02 11.27 -1.08
CA ILE A 95 -0.64 9.86 -1.29
C ILE A 95 -0.47 9.14 0.04
N PHE A 96 0.10 9.81 1.05
CA PHE A 96 0.29 9.24 2.37
C PHE A 96 -0.63 9.96 3.35
N THR A 97 -1.20 9.23 4.31
CA THR A 97 -1.90 9.89 5.42
C THR A 97 -0.88 10.58 6.34
N LEU A 98 -0.39 11.76 5.98
CA LEU A 98 0.49 12.56 6.83
C LEU A 98 -0.34 13.39 7.83
N PRO A 99 0.18 13.64 9.06
CA PRO A 99 -0.50 14.49 10.05
C PRO A 99 -0.53 15.97 9.66
#